data_AF-A0A0G0WHA4-F1
#
_entry.id   AF-A0A0G0WHA4-F1
#
_cell.length_a   1.000
_cell.length_b   1.000
_cell.length_c   1.000
_cell.angle_alpha   90.00
_cell.angle_beta   90.00
_cell.angle_gamma   90.00
#
_symmetry.space_group_name_H-M   'P 1'
#
loop_
_entity.id
_entity.type
_entity.pdbx_description
1 polymer ?
#
loop_
_entity_poly.entity_id
_entity_poly.type
_entity_poly.pdbx_seq_one_letter_code
_entity_poly.pdbx_strand_id
1 'polypeptide(L)'
;MNWLFFALLSAFFASLTAIFGKIGVSGVDSNVATAARSLIMALVIVGLVVTKGQVGQLFQLSSTTTIFVILSAIAGALSWLAYFKALQLGQASQVAPIDRLSLVLAALFLGESFT
;
A
#
# COMPACT_ATOMS: atom_id res chain seq x y z
N MET A 1 2.27 -12.42 -21.70
CA MET A 1 1.66 -11.24 -21.05
C MET A 1 2.73 -10.59 -20.19
N ASN A 2 3.10 -9.35 -20.50
CA ASN A 2 4.39 -8.80 -20.08
C ASN A 2 4.30 -8.27 -18.64
N TRP A 3 4.70 -9.08 -17.66
CA TRP A 3 4.79 -8.70 -16.23
C TRP A 3 5.53 -7.36 -16.06
N LEU A 4 6.50 -7.10 -16.95
CA LEU A 4 7.24 -5.85 -17.05
C LEU A 4 6.33 -4.63 -17.25
N PHE A 5 5.29 -4.72 -18.07
CA PHE A 5 4.38 -3.62 -18.32
C PHE A 5 3.60 -3.23 -17.06
N PHE A 6 3.04 -4.22 -16.36
CA PHE A 6 2.34 -3.98 -15.09
C PHE A 6 3.29 -3.51 -13.98
N ALA A 7 4.54 -3.98 -13.98
CA ALA A 7 5.56 -3.53 -13.04
C ALA A 7 5.97 -2.06 -13.28
N LEU A 8 6.17 -1.66 -14.55
CA LEU A 8 6.45 -0.27 -14.91
C LEU A 8 5.27 0.66 -14.57
N LEU A 9 4.05 0.22 -14.85
CA LEU A 9 2.84 0.97 -14.49
C LEU A 9 2.73 1.13 -12.96
N SER A 10 3.01 0.06 -12.20
CA SER A 10 3.06 0.10 -10.73
C SER A 10 4.12 1.07 -10.22
N ALA A 11 5.34 1.04 -10.78
CA ALA A 11 6.41 1.96 -10.42
C ALA A 11 6.03 3.43 -10.67
N PHE A 12 5.37 3.70 -11.80
CA PHE A 12 4.85 5.03 -12.11
C PHE A 12 3.83 5.51 -11.06
N PHE A 13 2.81 4.71 -10.74
CA PHE A 13 1.81 5.07 -9.71
C PHE A 13 2.40 5.15 -8.29
N ALA A 14 3.41 4.35 -7.98
CA ALA A 14 4.13 4.42 -6.71
C ALA A 14 4.88 5.76 -6.58
N SER A 15 5.50 6.24 -7.67
CA SER A 15 6.18 7.54 -7.67
C SER A 15 5.20 8.70 -7.45
N LEU A 16 4.04 8.67 -8.13
CA LEU A 16 2.96 9.65 -7.92
C LEU A 16 2.43 9.63 -6.48
N THR A 17 2.27 8.43 -5.91
CA THR A 17 1.88 8.26 -4.50
C THR A 17 2.86 8.93 -3.56
N ALA A 18 4.16 8.79 -3.78
CA ALA A 18 5.18 9.42 -2.93
C ALA A 18 5.16 10.95 -3.09
N ILE A 19 5.02 11.46 -4.32
CA ILE A 19 4.98 12.90 -4.60
C ILE A 19 3.73 13.53 -3.96
N PHE A 20 2.54 13.03 -4.28
CA PHE A 20 1.29 13.55 -3.73
C PHE A 20 1.17 13.30 -2.22
N GLY A 21 1.72 12.18 -1.73
CA GLY A 21 1.80 11.89 -0.32
C GLY A 21 2.58 12.94 0.45
N LYS A 22 3.79 13.28 -0.02
CA LYS A 22 4.62 14.31 0.60
C LYS A 22 3.94 15.69 0.57
N ILE A 23 3.35 16.06 -0.56
CA ILE A 23 2.64 17.34 -0.69
C ILE A 23 1.39 17.35 0.20
N GLY A 24 0.62 16.26 0.24
CA GLY A 24 -0.63 16.17 0.97
C GLY A 24 -0.49 16.12 2.49
N VAL A 25 0.64 15.64 3.02
CA VAL A 25 0.95 15.71 4.47
C VAL A 25 1.66 17.01 4.88
N SER A 26 2.02 17.86 3.90
CA SER A 26 2.68 19.14 4.16
C SER A 26 1.63 20.19 4.56
N GLY A 27 1.37 20.31 5.86
CA GLY A 27 0.45 21.31 6.44
C GLY A 27 -0.76 20.73 7.17
N VAL A 28 -0.91 19.41 7.22
CA VAL A 28 -1.98 18.71 7.96
C VAL A 28 -1.39 17.53 8.72
N ASP A 29 -2.05 17.06 9.78
CA ASP A 29 -1.61 15.87 10.49
C ASP A 29 -1.56 14.65 9.55
N SER A 30 -0.47 13.90 9.60
CA SER A 30 -0.23 12.75 8.71
C SER A 30 -1.26 11.64 8.90
N ASN A 31 -1.83 11.47 10.10
CA ASN A 31 -2.87 10.47 10.33
C ASN A 31 -4.17 10.87 9.63
N VAL A 32 -4.53 12.16 9.67
CA VAL A 32 -5.72 12.70 9.00
C VAL A 32 -5.60 12.55 7.48
N ALA A 33 -4.46 12.93 6.91
CA ALA A 33 -4.20 12.78 5.48
C ALA A 33 -4.22 11.30 5.04
N THR A 34 -3.64 10.41 5.86
CA THR A 34 -3.64 8.96 5.59
C THR A 34 -5.05 8.37 5.69
N ALA A 35 -5.85 8.78 6.67
CA ALA A 35 -7.24 8.34 6.81
C ALA A 35 -8.09 8.76 5.60
N ALA A 36 -7.97 10.01 5.15
CA ALA A 36 -8.65 10.49 3.95
C ALA A 36 -8.25 9.69 2.69
N ARG A 37 -6.95 9.41 2.53
CA ARG A 37 -6.43 8.56 1.45
C ARG A 37 -7.04 7.15 1.50
N SER A 38 -7.13 6.53 2.68
CA SER A 38 -7.70 5.21 2.86
C SER A 38 -9.17 5.15 2.46
N LEU A 39 -9.97 6.17 2.77
CA LEU A 39 -11.37 6.26 2.35
C LEU A 39 -11.49 6.31 0.83
N ILE A 40 -10.71 7.17 0.17
CA ILE A 40 -10.72 7.28 -1.30
C ILE A 40 -10.31 5.95 -1.94
N MET A 41 -9.25 5.32 -1.43
CA MET A 41 -8.78 4.02 -1.93
C MET A 41 -9.83 2.92 -1.73
N ALA A 42 -10.50 2.88 -0.58
CA ALA A 42 -11.59 1.94 -0.31
C ALA A 42 -12.74 2.11 -1.30
N LEU A 43 -13.17 3.35 -1.59
CA LEU A 43 -14.22 3.62 -2.57
C LEU A 43 -13.84 3.12 -3.97
N VAL A 44 -12.61 3.35 -4.40
CA VAL A 44 -12.12 2.88 -5.71
C VAL A 44 -12.12 1.35 -5.80
N ILE A 45 -11.61 0.65 -4.77
CA ILE A 45 -11.54 -0.81 -4.77
C ILE A 45 -12.94 -1.43 -4.70
N VAL A 46 -13.81 -0.91 -3.82
CA VAL A 46 -15.19 -1.39 -3.69
C VAL A 46 -15.96 -1.16 -4.99
N GLY A 47 -15.83 0.03 -5.61
CA GLY A 47 -16.44 0.31 -6.91
C GLY A 47 -16.01 -0.67 -8.01
N LEU A 48 -14.74 -1.08 -8.01
CA LEU A 48 -14.24 -2.10 -8.94
C LEU A 48 -14.86 -3.48 -8.68
N VAL A 49 -15.03 -3.88 -7.41
CA VAL A 49 -15.65 -5.16 -7.06
C VAL A 49 -17.14 -5.17 -7.42
N VAL A 50 -17.84 -4.06 -7.20
CA VAL A 50 -19.26 -3.90 -7.58
C VAL A 50 -19.43 -3.99 -9.09
N THR A 51 -18.62 -3.25 -9.87
CA THR A 51 -18.69 -3.27 -11.35
C THR A 51 -18.37 -4.65 -11.94
N LYS A 52 -17.54 -5.46 -11.27
CA LYS A 52 -17.27 -6.85 -11.65
C LYS A 52 -18.32 -7.85 -11.18
N GLY A 53 -19.33 -7.44 -10.40
CA GLY A 53 -20.35 -8.33 -9.84
C GLY A 53 -19.83 -9.34 -8.81
N GLN A 54 -18.64 -9.11 -8.25
CA GLN A 54 -17.94 -10.06 -7.37
C GLN A 54 -18.25 -9.85 -5.88
N VAL A 55 -19.25 -9.04 -5.54
CA VAL A 55 -19.60 -8.70 -4.15
C VAL A 55 -19.92 -9.95 -3.33
N GLY A 56 -20.53 -10.98 -3.92
CA GLY A 56 -20.82 -12.25 -3.25
C GLY A 56 -19.56 -13.02 -2.81
N GLN A 57 -18.43 -12.85 -3.50
CA GLN A 57 -17.17 -13.53 -3.15
C GLN A 57 -16.54 -12.99 -1.87
N LEU A 58 -16.87 -11.75 -1.47
CA LEU A 58 -16.40 -11.16 -0.21
C LEU A 58 -16.95 -11.94 1.00
N PHE A 59 -18.13 -12.53 0.88
CA PHE A 59 -18.78 -13.30 1.94
C PHE A 59 -18.45 -14.80 1.91
N GLN A 60 -17.75 -15.26 0.86
CA GLN A 60 -17.34 -16.66 0.69
C GLN A 60 -15.89 -16.92 1.14
N LEU A 61 -15.24 -15.93 1.76
CA LEU A 61 -13.87 -16.08 2.25
C LEU A 61 -13.82 -17.11 3.39
N SER A 62 -12.87 -18.05 3.28
CA SER A 62 -12.57 -19.00 4.36
C SER A 62 -12.10 -18.27 5.61
N SER A 63 -12.40 -18.81 6.80
CA SER A 63 -11.97 -18.26 8.09
C SER A 63 -10.45 -18.02 8.16
N THR A 64 -9.65 -18.93 7.59
CA THR A 64 -8.20 -18.79 7.51
C THR A 64 -7.80 -17.59 6.63
N THR A 65 -8.42 -17.46 5.45
CA THR A 65 -8.16 -16.33 4.54
C THR A 65 -8.52 -15.00 5.21
N THR A 66 -9.65 -14.93 5.91
CA THR A 66 -10.09 -13.73 6.62
C THR A 66 -9.09 -13.29 7.69
N ILE A 67 -8.53 -14.23 8.47
CA ILE A 67 -7.50 -13.92 9.48
C ILE A 67 -6.25 -13.34 8.84
N PHE A 68 -5.73 -13.96 7.78
CA PHE A 68 -4.55 -13.44 7.06
C PHE A 68 -4.82 -12.08 6.39
N VAL A 69 -6.02 -11.87 5.85
CA VAL A 69 -6.42 -10.58 5.28
C VAL A 69 -6.43 -9.51 6.36
N ILE A 70 -7.02 -9.78 7.53
CA ILE A 70 -7.04 -8.82 8.65
C ILE A 70 -5.62 -8.51 9.13
N LEU A 71 -4.78 -9.53 9.34
CA LEU A 71 -3.38 -9.34 9.74
C LEU A 71 -2.62 -8.50 8.71
N SER A 72 -2.79 -8.79 7.41
CA SER A 72 -2.16 -8.04 6.34
C SER A 72 -2.64 -6.59 6.27
N ALA A 73 -3.94 -6.34 6.52
CA ALA A 73 -4.51 -5.01 6.54
C ALA A 73 -3.97 -4.18 7.71
N ILE A 74 -3.84 -4.77 8.89
CA ILE A 74 -3.24 -4.13 10.07
C ILE A 74 -1.77 -3.80 9.79
N ALA A 75 -1.01 -4.76 9.27
CA ALA A 75 0.40 -4.55 8.92
C ALA A 75 0.57 -3.44 7.87
N GLY A 76 -0.26 -3.45 6.83
CA GLY A 76 -0.27 -2.41 5.79
C GLY A 76 -0.63 -1.03 6.32
N ALA A 77 -1.64 -0.93 7.21
CA ALA A 77 -2.02 0.32 7.83
C ALA A 77 -0.90 0.89 8.71
N LEU A 78 -0.29 0.07 9.56
CA LEU A 78 0.83 0.49 10.42
C LEU A 78 2.05 0.93 9.60
N SER A 79 2.37 0.18 8.53
CA SER A 79 3.45 0.53 7.59
C SER A 79 3.20 1.89 6.94
N TRP A 80 2.00 2.15 6.45
CA TRP A 80 1.65 3.42 5.81
C TRP A 80 1.68 4.60 6.78
N LEU A 81 1.15 4.43 7.99
CA LEU A 81 1.21 5.47 9.03
C LEU A 81 2.66 5.85 9.34
N ALA A 82 3.55 4.87 9.50
CA ALA A 82 4.98 5.10 9.71
C ALA A 82 5.65 5.76 8.49
N TYR A 83 5.35 5.29 7.28
CA TYR A 83 5.90 5.82 6.03
C TYR A 83 5.52 7.29 5.81
N PHE A 84 4.25 7.65 5.96
CA PHE A 84 3.80 9.04 5.79
C PHE A 84 4.31 9.95 6.90
N LYS A 85 4.44 9.43 8.12
CA LYS A 85 5.10 10.17 9.21
C LYS A 85 6.56 10.45 8.87
N ALA A 86 7.29 9.46 8.33
CA ALA A 86 8.67 9.64 7.87
C ALA A 86 8.77 10.64 6.71
N LEU A 87 7.85 10.60 5.74
CA LEU A 87 7.78 11.58 4.64
C LEU A 87 7.48 13.00 5.13
N GLN A 88 6.72 13.15 6.22
CA GLN A 88 6.44 14.45 6.83
C GLN A 88 7.69 15.03 7.51
N LEU A 89 8.54 14.18 8.09
CA LEU A 89 9.75 14.59 8.82
C LEU A 89 11.00 14.72 7.91
N GLY A 90 11.04 14.01 6.78
CA GLY A 90 12.22 13.88 5.94
C GLY A 90 11.99 14.09 4.45
N GLN A 91 13.03 13.88 3.64
CA GLN A 91 12.91 13.96 2.19
C GLN A 91 12.47 12.61 1.59
N ALA A 92 11.60 12.63 0.57
CA ALA A 92 11.19 11.42 -0.14
C ALA A 92 12.38 10.62 -0.72
N SER A 93 13.47 11.30 -1.12
CA SER A 93 14.72 10.69 -1.58
C SER A 93 15.43 9.87 -0.50
N GLN A 94 15.20 10.14 0.78
CA GLN A 94 15.78 9.39 1.91
C GLN A 94 14.83 8.28 2.39
N VAL A 95 13.53 8.55 2.43
CA VAL A 95 12.52 7.62 2.94
C VAL A 95 12.24 6.50 1.94
N ALA A 96 12.16 6.79 0.64
CA ALA A 96 11.81 5.80 -0.37
C ALA A 96 12.83 4.65 -0.49
N PRO A 97 14.16 4.86 -0.46
CA PRO A 97 15.12 3.74 -0.45
C PRO A 97 15.02 2.87 0.79
N ILE A 98 14.77 3.47 1.97
CA ILE A 98 14.61 2.74 3.23
C ILE A 98 13.33 1.89 3.20
N ASP A 99 12.23 2.42 2.69
CA ASP A 99 10.98 1.68 2.50
C ASP A 99 11.18 0.46 1.55
N ARG A 100 12.05 0.58 0.55
CA ARG A 100 12.40 -0.54 -0.34
C ARG A 100 13.22 -1.64 0.34
N LEU A 101 13.90 -1.37 1.47
CA LEU A 101 14.56 -2.42 2.26
C LEU A 101 13.55 -3.43 2.85
N SER A 102 12.28 -3.06 2.97
CA SER A 102 11.20 -3.98 3.33
C SER A 102 11.14 -5.20 2.40
N LEU A 103 11.56 -5.06 1.14
CA LEU A 103 11.66 -6.17 0.18
C LEU A 103 12.73 -7.19 0.58
N VAL A 104 13.85 -6.72 1.13
CA VAL A 104 14.93 -7.60 1.63
C VAL A 104 14.46 -8.38 2.85
N LEU A 105 13.75 -7.72 3.76
CA LEU A 105 13.15 -8.38 4.92
C LEU A 105 12.07 -9.38 4.48
N ALA A 106 11.19 -9.02 3.55
CA ALA A 106 10.18 -9.93 3.02
C ALA A 106 10.80 -11.17 2.37
N ALA A 107 11.85 -11.00 1.55
CA ALA A 107 12.57 -12.11 0.95
C ALA A 107 13.24 -13.01 2.00
N LEU A 108 13.82 -12.44 3.05
CA LEU A 108 14.39 -13.20 4.17
C LEU A 108 13.31 -14.00 4.93
N PHE A 109 12.15 -13.41 5.19
CA PHE A 109 11.05 -14.09 5.90
C PHE A 109 10.32 -15.12 5.04
N LEU A 110 10.27 -14.92 3.72
CA LEU A 110 9.65 -15.85 2.76
C LEU A 110 10.63 -16.92 2.24
N GLY A 111 11.94 -16.76 2.47
CA GLY A 111 12.99 -17.66 1.99
C GLY A 111 13.32 -17.50 0.50
N GLU A 112 12.96 -16.37 -0.12
CA GLU A 112 13.26 -16.12 -1.53
C GLU A 112 14.72 -15.71 -1.71
N SER A 113 15.46 -16.44 -2.56
CA SER A 113 16.84 -16.10 -2.92
C SER A 113 16.82 -15.15 -4.12
N PHE A 114 17.33 -13.93 -3.93
CA PHE A 114 17.51 -12.97 -5.03
C PHE A 114 18.44 -13.60 -6.09
N THR A 115 17.87 -13.97 -7.24
CA THR A 115 18.62 -14.42 -8.43
C THR A 115 18.56 -13.33 -9.49
#